data_AF-A0A524M3D7-F1
#
_entry.id   AF-A0A524M3D7-F1
#
_cell.length_a   1.000
_cell.length_b   1.000
_cell.length_c   1.000
_cell.angle_alpha   90.00
_cell.angle_beta   90.00
_cell.angle_gamma   90.00
#
_symmetry.space_group_name_H-M   'P 1'
#
loop_
_entity.id
_entity.type
_entity.pdbx_description
1 polymer ?
#
loop_
_entity_poly.entity_id
_entity_poly.type
_entity_poly.pdbx_seq_one_letter_code
_entity_poly.pdbx_strand_id
1 'polypeptide(L)'
;MTKKMYFDNLKVEELISEWQRTKDPAIIDELAPVFKQLITGVIGRYKLLRRNFVNDDLSQEAWVGILEAAPKWHKEKGDAFSYFTGVARNKIFWYLKSYYQDTSMNSEDPSKLAIDDSTINFELGSDEENGFENMSAIRDYILKLTPDALNLPEDESYGIILESIKAKMMHGDSVKYEDLIKETQKEIGHPKKKVRFVLDAIYSHFMGEI
;
A
#
# COMPACT_ATOMS: atom_id res chain seq x y z
N MET A 1 -13.40 -26.81 15.05
CA MET A 1 -13.71 -25.48 15.63
C MET A 1 -14.17 -24.56 14.51
N THR A 2 -15.46 -24.27 14.42
CA THR A 2 -16.01 -23.30 13.46
C THR A 2 -15.49 -21.91 13.83
N LYS A 3 -14.70 -21.31 12.94
CA LYS A 3 -14.18 -19.95 13.10
C LYS A 3 -15.39 -19.01 13.20
N LYS A 4 -15.66 -18.49 14.40
CA LYS A 4 -16.80 -17.58 14.64
C LYS A 4 -16.62 -16.38 13.71
N MET A 5 -17.46 -16.26 12.68
CA MET A 5 -17.48 -15.10 11.82
C MET A 5 -17.93 -13.91 12.66
N TYR A 6 -17.16 -12.83 12.65
CA TYR A 6 -17.48 -11.59 13.37
C TYR A 6 -18.61 -10.79 12.70
N PHE A 7 -19.05 -11.24 11.52
CA PHE A 7 -20.08 -10.61 10.71
C PHE A 7 -21.24 -11.60 10.53
N ASP A 8 -22.37 -11.33 11.20
CA ASP A 8 -23.59 -12.11 11.05
C ASP A 8 -24.37 -11.59 9.84
N ASN A 9 -24.25 -12.29 8.71
CA ASN A 9 -24.89 -11.89 7.47
C ASN A 9 -26.41 -11.76 7.62
N LEU A 10 -27.09 -12.74 8.25
CA LEU A 10 -28.55 -12.71 8.33
C LEU A 10 -29.02 -11.50 9.14
N LYS A 11 -28.40 -11.28 10.31
CA LYS A 11 -28.74 -10.12 11.15
C LYS A 11 -28.50 -8.80 10.44
N VAL A 12 -27.36 -8.65 9.76
CA VAL A 12 -27.03 -7.40 9.06
C VAL A 12 -28.00 -7.15 7.89
N GLU A 13 -28.35 -8.19 7.15
CA GLU A 13 -29.30 -8.11 6.04
C GLU A 13 -30.70 -7.69 6.52
N GLU A 14 -31.18 -8.26 7.63
CA GLU A 14 -32.45 -7.88 8.27
C GLU A 14 -32.45 -6.40 8.68
N LEU A 15 -31.41 -5.96 9.40
CA LEU A 15 -31.27 -4.58 9.85
C LEU A 15 -31.20 -3.60 8.67
N ILE A 16 -30.47 -3.93 7.59
CA ILE A 16 -30.41 -3.06 6.42
C ILE A 16 -31.78 -2.97 5.74
N SER A 17 -32.48 -4.08 5.56
CA SER A 17 -33.84 -4.07 4.99
C SER A 17 -34.81 -3.28 5.87
N GLU A 18 -34.71 -3.40 7.19
CA GLU A 18 -35.51 -2.62 8.11
C GLU A 18 -35.20 -1.12 8.01
N TRP A 19 -33.92 -0.75 8.02
CA TRP A 19 -33.49 0.64 7.82
C TRP A 19 -33.94 1.19 6.47
N GLN A 20 -33.86 0.40 5.40
CA GLN A 20 -34.33 0.82 4.08
C GLN A 20 -35.81 1.20 4.10
N ARG A 21 -36.63 0.49 4.90
CA ARG A 21 -38.07 0.71 5.07
C ARG A 21 -38.39 1.87 6.03
N THR A 22 -37.74 1.93 7.19
CA THR A 22 -38.09 2.88 8.27
C THR A 22 -37.29 4.18 8.22
N LYS A 23 -36.10 4.15 7.61
CA LYS A 23 -35.08 5.22 7.67
C LYS A 23 -34.68 5.60 9.09
N ASP A 24 -34.82 4.66 10.04
CA ASP A 24 -34.51 4.91 11.45
C ASP A 24 -32.99 4.98 11.68
N PRO A 25 -32.44 6.14 12.09
CA PRO A 25 -31.00 6.28 12.33
C PRO A 25 -30.48 5.33 13.42
N ALA A 26 -31.30 4.91 14.38
CA ALA A 26 -30.87 3.99 15.44
C ALA A 26 -30.38 2.63 14.89
N ILE A 27 -30.90 2.22 13.74
CA ILE A 27 -30.46 0.97 13.09
C ILE A 27 -29.06 1.12 12.51
N ILE A 28 -28.69 2.31 12.01
CA ILE A 28 -27.32 2.59 11.56
C ILE A 28 -26.35 2.57 12.75
N ASP A 29 -26.76 3.11 13.90
CA ASP A 29 -25.96 3.07 15.12
C ASP A 29 -25.72 1.61 15.58
N GLU A 30 -26.71 0.73 15.43
CA GLU A 30 -26.55 -0.71 15.71
C GLU A 30 -25.61 -1.40 14.71
N LEU A 31 -25.66 -1.01 13.43
CA LEU A 31 -24.79 -1.55 12.38
C LEU A 31 -23.35 -1.03 12.45
N ALA A 32 -23.13 0.13 13.06
CA ALA A 32 -21.82 0.79 13.16
C ALA A 32 -20.69 -0.07 13.71
N PRO A 33 -20.81 -0.76 14.86
CA PRO A 33 -19.73 -1.62 15.35
C PRO A 33 -19.40 -2.77 14.40
N VAL A 34 -20.40 -3.32 13.70
CA VAL A 34 -20.21 -4.45 12.77
C VAL A 34 -19.43 -4.01 11.54
N PHE A 35 -19.86 -2.90 10.93
CA PHE A 35 -19.19 -2.32 9.79
C PHE A 35 -17.80 -1.76 10.13
N LYS A 36 -17.60 -1.19 11.33
CA LYS A 36 -16.27 -0.79 11.81
C LYS A 36 -15.30 -1.97 11.82
N GLN A 37 -15.74 -3.14 12.29
CA GLN A 37 -14.91 -4.35 12.27
C GLN A 37 -14.61 -4.82 10.84
N LEU A 38 -15.62 -4.78 9.95
CA LEU A 38 -15.42 -5.09 8.52
C LEU A 38 -14.37 -4.17 7.90
N ILE A 39 -14.52 -2.86 8.07
CA ILE A 39 -13.60 -1.85 7.53
C ILE A 39 -12.19 -2.07 8.07
N THR A 40 -12.05 -2.26 9.39
CA THR A 40 -10.75 -2.56 10.02
C THR A 40 -10.13 -3.82 9.43
N GLY A 41 -10.94 -4.86 9.21
CA GLY A 41 -10.51 -6.10 8.57
C GLY A 41 -10.07 -5.92 7.12
N VAL A 42 -10.73 -5.03 6.37
CA VAL A 42 -10.36 -4.67 4.99
C VAL A 42 -9.05 -3.89 4.98
N ILE A 43 -8.94 -2.82 5.77
CA ILE A 43 -7.74 -2.00 5.91
C ILE A 43 -6.53 -2.86 6.34
N GLY A 44 -6.71 -3.74 7.32
CA GLY A 44 -5.63 -4.61 7.82
C GLY A 44 -5.03 -5.59 6.79
N ARG A 45 -5.71 -5.81 5.66
CA ARG A 45 -5.19 -6.59 4.52
C ARG A 45 -4.25 -5.79 3.63
N TYR A 46 -4.34 -4.47 3.63
CA TYR A 46 -3.40 -3.60 2.93
C TYR A 46 -2.13 -3.46 3.78
N LYS A 47 -1.09 -4.21 3.41
CA LYS A 47 0.20 -4.23 4.13
C LYS A 47 0.80 -2.83 4.32
N LEU A 48 0.57 -1.93 3.36
CA LEU A 48 1.05 -0.54 3.35
C LEU A 48 0.45 0.33 4.48
N LEU A 49 -0.71 -0.03 5.02
CA LEU A 49 -1.48 0.81 5.95
C LEU A 49 -1.27 0.47 7.44
N ARG A 50 -0.48 -0.55 7.74
CA ARG A 50 -0.27 -1.03 9.12
C ARG A 50 0.58 -0.09 9.99
N ARG A 51 1.26 0.90 9.41
CA ARG A 51 2.22 1.77 10.11
C ARG A 51 1.89 3.27 10.04
N ASN A 52 0.84 3.70 9.33
CA ASN A 52 0.58 5.13 9.06
C ASN A 52 -0.74 5.65 9.67
N PHE A 53 -0.74 6.95 9.99
CA PHE A 53 -1.87 7.76 10.50
C PHE A 53 -3.12 7.84 9.59
N VAL A 54 -3.04 7.32 8.35
CA VAL A 54 -4.12 7.39 7.33
C VAL A 54 -5.28 6.42 7.62
N ASN A 55 -5.19 5.60 8.66
CA ASN A 55 -6.22 4.60 8.97
C ASN A 55 -7.58 5.23 9.35
N ASP A 56 -7.57 6.42 9.94
CA ASP A 56 -8.81 7.11 10.33
C ASP A 56 -9.54 7.66 9.08
N ASP A 57 -8.82 8.30 8.16
CA ASP A 57 -9.39 8.83 6.91
C ASP A 57 -9.94 7.71 6.02
N LEU A 58 -9.21 6.59 5.91
CA LEU A 58 -9.67 5.43 5.17
C LEU A 58 -10.88 4.77 5.80
N SER A 59 -10.93 4.77 7.14
CA SER A 59 -12.09 4.25 7.86
C SER A 59 -13.32 5.12 7.60
N GLN A 60 -13.16 6.45 7.59
CA GLN A 60 -14.22 7.39 7.28
C GLN A 60 -14.71 7.25 5.83
N GLU A 61 -13.79 7.16 4.87
CA GLU A 61 -14.19 7.04 3.45
C GLU A 61 -14.89 5.71 3.16
N ALA A 62 -14.39 4.61 3.74
CA ALA A 62 -15.06 3.33 3.64
C ALA A 62 -16.45 3.36 4.28
N TRP A 63 -16.59 4.04 5.42
CA TRP A 63 -17.85 4.23 6.12
C TRP A 63 -18.86 5.01 5.28
N VAL A 64 -18.46 6.16 4.71
CA VAL A 64 -19.29 6.96 3.79
C VAL A 64 -19.77 6.10 2.63
N GLY A 65 -18.88 5.34 2.01
CA GLY A 65 -19.28 4.46 0.91
C GLY A 65 -20.26 3.36 1.29
N ILE A 66 -20.13 2.78 2.48
CA ILE A 66 -21.11 1.81 2.99
C ILE A 66 -22.48 2.50 3.16
N LEU A 67 -22.54 3.70 3.72
CA LEU A 67 -23.80 4.45 3.87
C LEU A 67 -24.43 4.83 2.52
N GLU A 68 -23.63 5.17 1.51
CA GLU A 68 -24.11 5.45 0.14
C GLU A 68 -24.63 4.20 -0.58
N ALA A 69 -24.07 3.04 -0.25
CA ALA A 69 -24.41 1.76 -0.87
C ALA A 69 -25.56 1.04 -0.16
N ALA A 70 -25.74 1.25 1.15
CA ALA A 70 -26.78 0.61 1.95
C ALA A 70 -28.20 0.79 1.39
N PRO A 71 -28.63 1.96 0.88
CA PRO A 71 -29.95 2.13 0.26
C PRO A 71 -30.14 1.32 -1.03
N LYS A 72 -29.03 0.94 -1.69
CA LYS A 72 -29.00 0.30 -3.01
C LYS A 72 -28.75 -1.20 -2.91
N TRP A 73 -28.46 -1.70 -1.71
CA TRP A 73 -28.21 -3.12 -1.48
C TRP A 73 -29.51 -3.92 -1.52
N HIS A 74 -29.44 -5.12 -2.07
CA HIS A 74 -30.51 -6.11 -2.07
C HIS A 74 -29.88 -7.50 -2.15
N LYS A 75 -30.56 -8.52 -1.61
CA LYS A 75 -30.03 -9.89 -1.51
C LYS A 75 -29.56 -10.49 -2.85
N GLU A 76 -30.18 -10.10 -3.96
CA GLU A 76 -29.80 -10.55 -5.30
C GLU A 76 -28.39 -10.09 -5.73
N LYS A 77 -27.84 -9.03 -5.13
CA LYS A 77 -26.46 -8.56 -5.37
C LYS A 77 -25.40 -9.38 -4.63
N GLY A 78 -25.82 -10.33 -3.79
CA GLY A 78 -24.95 -11.13 -2.93
C GLY A 78 -25.23 -10.90 -1.44
N ASP A 79 -24.58 -11.71 -0.62
CA ASP A 79 -24.64 -11.55 0.84
C ASP A 79 -24.07 -10.19 1.28
N ALA A 80 -24.57 -9.68 2.41
CA ALA A 80 -24.17 -8.38 2.92
C ALA A 80 -22.65 -8.27 3.11
N PHE A 81 -22.01 -9.27 3.72
CA PHE A 81 -20.57 -9.27 3.96
C PHE A 81 -19.77 -9.06 2.68
N SER A 82 -20.02 -9.86 1.65
CA SER A 82 -19.33 -9.80 0.36
C SER A 82 -19.57 -8.45 -0.32
N TYR A 83 -20.81 -7.97 -0.31
CA TYR A 83 -21.18 -6.70 -0.92
C TYR A 83 -20.47 -5.51 -0.25
N PHE A 84 -20.60 -5.37 1.06
CA PHE A 84 -20.03 -4.24 1.79
C PHE A 84 -18.50 -4.32 1.90
N THR A 85 -17.92 -5.53 1.88
CA THR A 85 -16.47 -5.71 1.70
C THR A 85 -16.01 -5.13 0.36
N GLY A 86 -16.74 -5.41 -0.72
CA GLY A 86 -16.43 -4.85 -2.04
C GLY A 86 -16.54 -3.32 -2.08
N VAL A 87 -17.58 -2.76 -1.46
CA VAL A 87 -17.78 -1.32 -1.33
C VAL A 87 -16.64 -0.65 -0.56
N ALA A 88 -16.34 -1.14 0.65
CA ALA A 88 -15.27 -0.61 1.49
C ALA A 88 -13.92 -0.68 0.78
N ARG A 89 -13.62 -1.82 0.14
CA ARG A 89 -12.39 -2.02 -0.64
C ARG A 89 -12.27 -1.01 -1.79
N ASN A 90 -13.34 -0.80 -2.55
CA ASN A 90 -13.34 0.13 -3.68
C ASN A 90 -13.14 1.57 -3.21
N LYS A 91 -13.81 1.97 -2.13
CA LYS A 91 -13.69 3.32 -1.57
C LYS A 91 -12.29 3.61 -1.05
N ILE A 92 -11.73 2.70 -0.27
CA ILE A 92 -10.32 2.75 0.15
C ILE A 92 -9.40 2.82 -1.06
N PHE A 93 -9.63 1.99 -2.08
CA PHE A 93 -8.82 1.99 -3.29
C PHE A 93 -8.85 3.34 -4.01
N TRP A 94 -10.04 3.92 -4.21
CA TRP A 94 -10.17 5.21 -4.89
C TRP A 94 -9.61 6.38 -4.08
N TYR A 95 -9.78 6.35 -2.76
CA TYR A 95 -9.17 7.35 -1.87
C TYR A 95 -7.64 7.31 -1.95
N LEU A 96 -7.05 6.12 -1.83
CA LEU A 96 -5.62 5.96 -1.98
C LEU A 96 -5.21 6.41 -3.38
N LYS A 97 -5.96 6.03 -4.41
CA LYS A 97 -5.67 6.45 -5.78
C LYS A 97 -5.69 7.97 -5.91
N SER A 98 -6.69 8.70 -5.41
CA SER A 98 -6.74 10.16 -5.51
C SER A 98 -5.64 10.83 -4.67
N TYR A 99 -5.42 10.35 -3.45
CA TYR A 99 -4.45 10.95 -2.52
C TYR A 99 -3.01 10.71 -2.97
N TYR A 100 -2.72 9.55 -3.58
CA TYR A 100 -1.41 9.25 -4.16
C TYR A 100 -1.26 9.74 -5.62
N GLN A 101 -2.35 9.98 -6.36
CA GLN A 101 -2.30 10.63 -7.68
C GLN A 101 -2.01 12.14 -7.59
N ASP A 102 -2.42 12.80 -6.50
CA ASP A 102 -2.10 14.22 -6.30
C ASP A 102 -0.62 14.48 -5.92
N THR A 103 0.14 13.43 -5.57
CA THR A 103 1.58 13.55 -5.31
C THR A 103 2.49 13.06 -6.43
N SER A 104 1.99 12.27 -7.39
CA SER A 104 2.72 12.02 -8.64
C SER A 104 1.81 11.43 -9.72
N MET A 105 2.07 11.83 -10.97
CA MET A 105 1.65 11.18 -12.20
C MET A 105 0.31 11.62 -12.84
N ASN A 106 0.36 12.77 -13.51
CA ASN A 106 -0.19 12.85 -14.86
C ASN A 106 0.63 11.93 -15.78
N SER A 107 0.19 10.70 -15.97
CA SER A 107 0.50 9.93 -17.19
C SER A 107 -0.65 8.96 -17.47
N GLU A 108 -1.31 9.23 -18.59
CA GLU A 108 -2.40 8.47 -19.18
C GLU A 108 -2.02 6.99 -19.39
N ASP A 109 -2.64 6.07 -18.63
CA ASP A 109 -2.93 4.71 -19.14
C ASP A 109 -3.99 4.00 -18.24
N PRO A 110 -5.24 3.83 -18.70
CA PRO A 110 -6.28 3.11 -17.95
C PRO A 110 -6.08 1.58 -17.88
N SER A 111 -5.05 1.02 -18.52
CA SER A 111 -4.93 -0.43 -18.75
C SER A 111 -4.25 -1.25 -17.64
N LYS A 112 -3.82 -0.65 -16.52
CA LYS A 112 -3.05 -1.37 -15.46
C LYS A 112 -3.76 -1.51 -14.11
N LEU A 113 -5.00 -1.99 -14.11
CA LEU A 113 -5.60 -2.64 -12.92
C LEU A 113 -5.56 -4.16 -13.05
N ALA A 114 -4.39 -4.69 -13.43
CA ALA A 114 -4.01 -6.05 -13.06
C ALA A 114 -3.30 -5.97 -11.71
N ILE A 115 -3.86 -6.65 -10.72
CA ILE A 115 -3.22 -6.93 -9.44
C ILE A 115 -1.89 -7.62 -9.75
N ASP A 116 -0.75 -6.95 -9.52
CA ASP A 116 0.55 -7.59 -9.40
C ASP A 116 1.43 -6.90 -8.34
N ASP A 117 2.16 -7.76 -7.64
CA ASP A 117 2.79 -7.68 -6.32
C ASP A 117 4.11 -6.86 -6.32
N SER A 118 4.13 -5.69 -6.96
CA SER A 118 5.36 -4.89 -7.05
C SER A 118 5.13 -3.40 -7.22
N THR A 119 5.26 -2.64 -6.13
CA THR A 119 5.66 -1.23 -6.15
C THR A 119 6.17 -0.82 -4.77
N ILE A 120 7.49 -0.91 -4.57
CA ILE A 120 8.22 -0.02 -3.66
C ILE A 120 8.64 1.14 -4.55
N ASN A 121 7.93 2.26 -4.48
CA ASN A 121 8.40 3.53 -5.03
C ASN A 121 9.02 4.31 -3.87
N PHE A 122 10.34 4.48 -3.94
CA PHE A 122 11.11 5.36 -3.07
C PHE A 122 11.00 6.78 -3.64
N GLU A 123 10.07 7.56 -3.12
CA GLU A 123 10.01 9.01 -3.32
C GLU A 123 10.39 9.67 -1.98
N LEU A 124 11.63 10.13 -1.89
CA LEU A 124 12.07 11.06 -0.84
C LEU A 124 11.37 12.39 -1.12
N GLY A 125 10.43 12.75 -0.24
CA GLY A 125 9.64 13.97 -0.35
C GLY A 125 10.52 15.21 -0.41
N SER A 126 10.23 16.06 -1.41
CA SER A 126 10.66 17.44 -1.47
C SER A 126 9.71 18.28 -0.61
N ASP A 127 10.13 18.61 0.60
CA ASP A 127 9.65 19.80 1.31
C ASP A 127 10.84 20.72 1.61
N GLU A 128 10.54 22.01 1.51
CA GLU A 128 11.42 23.10 1.14
C GLU A 128 12.58 23.39 2.13
N GLU A 129 13.69 23.85 1.52
CA GLU A 129 14.87 24.53 2.09
C GLU A 129 15.80 23.82 3.09
N ASN A 130 15.39 22.74 3.78
CA ASN A 130 16.30 21.91 4.60
C ASN A 130 16.69 20.55 3.96
N GLY A 131 16.12 20.23 2.79
CA GLY A 131 16.26 18.91 2.14
C GLY A 131 17.57 18.69 1.35
N PHE A 132 18.26 19.74 0.92
CA PHE A 132 19.46 19.60 0.07
C PHE A 132 20.66 19.02 0.82
N GLU A 133 20.89 19.43 2.08
CA GLU A 133 21.97 18.87 2.91
C GLU A 133 21.71 17.41 3.26
N ASN A 134 20.44 17.05 3.50
CA ASN A 134 20.03 15.69 3.86
C ASN A 134 20.15 14.72 2.67
N MET A 135 19.82 15.16 1.46
CA MET A 135 19.99 14.36 0.24
C MET A 135 21.47 14.12 -0.11
N SER A 136 22.33 15.12 0.12
CA SER A 136 23.78 14.96 -0.06
C SER A 136 24.34 13.97 0.98
N ALA A 137 23.90 14.07 2.24
CA ALA A 137 24.34 13.16 3.29
C ALA A 137 23.90 11.71 3.05
N ILE A 138 22.67 11.48 2.57
CA ILE A 138 22.17 10.15 2.20
C ILE A 138 22.94 9.59 1.00
N ARG A 139 23.23 10.42 0.01
CA ARG A 139 24.03 10.04 -1.16
C ARG A 139 25.45 9.64 -0.74
N ASP A 140 26.14 10.47 0.04
CA ASP A 140 27.49 10.20 0.53
C ASP A 140 27.53 8.97 1.45
N TYR A 141 26.46 8.70 2.17
CA TYR A 141 26.29 7.49 2.97
C TYR A 141 26.20 6.24 2.10
N ILE A 142 25.29 6.23 1.10
CA ILE A 142 25.09 5.06 0.22
C ILE A 142 26.36 4.76 -0.59
N LEU A 143 27.09 5.79 -1.02
CA LEU A 143 28.35 5.61 -1.74
C LEU A 143 29.45 4.91 -0.91
N LYS A 144 29.38 4.99 0.42
CA LYS A 144 30.33 4.34 1.35
C LYS A 144 29.92 2.91 1.75
N LEU A 145 28.70 2.47 1.42
CA LEU A 145 28.23 1.13 1.78
C LEU A 145 29.02 0.06 1.04
N THR A 146 29.40 -0.99 1.76
CA THR A 146 30.00 -2.20 1.18
C THR A 146 29.03 -3.37 1.29
N PRO A 147 29.16 -4.42 0.46
CA PRO A 147 28.35 -5.63 0.62
C PRO A 147 28.44 -6.22 2.04
N ASP A 148 29.63 -6.17 2.64
CA ASP A 148 29.88 -6.64 4.01
C ASP A 148 29.14 -5.80 5.06
N ALA A 149 29.14 -4.47 4.91
CA ALA A 149 28.40 -3.58 5.83
C ALA A 149 26.89 -3.85 5.81
N LEU A 150 26.38 -4.29 4.67
CA LEU A 150 24.97 -4.58 4.46
C LEU A 150 24.60 -6.05 4.77
N ASN A 151 25.54 -6.86 5.26
CA ASN A 151 25.36 -8.30 5.47
C ASN A 151 24.75 -9.01 4.24
N LEU A 152 25.17 -8.59 3.04
CA LEU A 152 24.66 -9.19 1.80
C LEU A 152 25.22 -10.62 1.65
N PRO A 153 24.46 -11.55 1.04
CA PRO A 153 24.97 -12.87 0.73
C PRO A 153 26.24 -12.79 -0.13
N GLU A 154 27.17 -13.75 0.01
CA GLU A 154 28.44 -13.85 -0.77
C GLU A 154 28.24 -14.05 -2.29
N ASP A 155 27.01 -13.94 -2.78
CA ASP A 155 26.68 -14.02 -4.20
C ASP A 155 27.01 -12.67 -4.88
N GLU A 156 27.95 -12.71 -5.83
CA GLU A 156 28.46 -11.54 -6.59
C GLU A 156 27.35 -10.66 -7.17
N SER A 157 26.19 -11.25 -7.49
CA SER A 157 25.04 -10.50 -8.03
C SER A 157 24.51 -9.41 -7.10
N TYR A 158 24.63 -9.56 -5.77
CA TYR A 158 24.21 -8.52 -4.82
C TYR A 158 25.19 -7.34 -4.82
N GLY A 159 26.49 -7.61 -4.99
CA GLY A 159 27.51 -6.58 -5.15
C GLY A 159 27.33 -5.79 -6.45
N ILE A 160 27.04 -6.48 -7.55
CA ILE A 160 26.74 -5.85 -8.86
C ILE A 160 25.56 -4.87 -8.75
N ILE A 161 24.49 -5.28 -8.06
CA ILE A 161 23.32 -4.42 -7.84
C ILE A 161 23.68 -3.19 -7.02
N LEU A 162 24.45 -3.35 -5.94
CA LEU A 162 24.89 -2.25 -5.09
C LEU A 162 25.73 -1.23 -5.87
N GLU A 163 26.65 -1.70 -6.72
CA GLU A 163 27.47 -0.82 -7.55
C GLU A 163 26.66 -0.10 -8.65
N SER A 164 25.66 -0.77 -9.26
CA SER A 164 24.74 -0.13 -10.20
C SER A 164 23.93 1.00 -9.53
N ILE A 165 23.49 0.80 -8.28
CA ILE A 165 22.83 1.84 -7.48
C ILE A 165 23.77 3.03 -7.27
N LYS A 166 25.01 2.77 -6.82
CA LYS A 166 26.01 3.83 -6.59
C LYS A 166 26.33 4.61 -7.86
N ALA A 167 26.51 3.93 -8.99
CA ALA A 167 26.82 4.56 -10.27
C ALA A 167 25.72 5.55 -10.67
N LYS A 168 24.44 5.16 -10.59
CA LYS A 168 23.31 6.05 -10.87
C LYS A 168 23.29 7.26 -9.93
N MET A 169 23.54 7.04 -8.64
CA MET A 169 23.64 8.15 -7.68
C MET A 169 24.82 9.07 -7.97
N MET A 170 25.96 8.58 -8.44
CA MET A 170 27.10 9.43 -8.85
C MET A 170 26.78 10.28 -10.08
N HIS A 171 26.02 9.74 -11.04
CA HIS A 171 25.61 10.47 -12.24
C HIS A 171 24.44 11.45 -12.02
N GLY A 172 23.85 11.46 -10.82
CA GLY A 172 22.70 12.30 -10.50
C GLY A 172 21.39 11.77 -11.10
N ASP A 173 21.39 10.53 -11.57
CA ASP A 173 20.21 9.87 -12.12
C ASP A 173 19.28 9.44 -10.98
N SER A 174 17.97 9.54 -11.22
CA SER A 174 16.98 8.97 -10.32
C SER A 174 17.13 7.44 -10.28
N VAL A 175 17.34 6.87 -9.09
CA VAL A 175 17.41 5.43 -8.90
C VAL A 175 15.99 4.85 -8.91
N LYS A 176 15.50 4.45 -10.09
CA LYS A 176 14.21 3.78 -10.24
C LYS A 176 14.38 2.27 -10.17
N TYR A 177 13.54 1.62 -9.37
CA TYR A 177 13.53 0.16 -9.19
C TYR A 177 13.39 -0.61 -10.51
N GLU A 178 12.55 -0.11 -11.41
CA GLU A 178 12.30 -0.72 -12.72
C GLU A 178 13.53 -0.65 -13.64
N ASP A 179 14.30 0.43 -13.56
CA ASP A 179 15.52 0.60 -14.35
C ASP A 179 16.65 -0.28 -13.81
N LEU A 180 16.78 -0.37 -12.48
CA LEU A 180 17.69 -1.32 -11.83
C LEU A 180 17.38 -2.76 -12.24
N ILE A 181 16.10 -3.17 -12.25
CA ILE A 181 15.69 -4.50 -12.69
C ILE A 181 16.08 -4.73 -14.15
N LYS A 182 15.78 -3.81 -15.06
CA LYS A 182 16.07 -3.98 -16.49
C LYS A 182 17.57 -4.06 -16.78
N GLU A 183 18.36 -3.28 -16.06
CA GLU A 183 19.82 -3.23 -16.18
C GLU A 183 20.43 -4.53 -15.64
N THR A 184 20.12 -4.88 -14.40
CA THR A 184 20.63 -6.10 -13.75
C THR A 184 20.08 -7.37 -14.39
N GLN A 185 18.92 -7.33 -15.05
CA GLN A 185 18.37 -8.48 -15.78
C GLN A 185 19.28 -8.91 -16.93
N LYS A 186 20.03 -7.99 -17.53
CA LYS A 186 21.00 -8.31 -18.58
C LYS A 186 22.22 -9.06 -18.04
N GLU A 187 22.53 -8.89 -16.76
CA GLU A 187 23.75 -9.44 -16.14
C GLU A 187 23.46 -10.72 -15.32
N ILE A 188 22.30 -10.80 -14.64
CA ILE A 188 21.99 -11.86 -13.66
C ILE A 188 20.63 -12.55 -13.89
N GLY A 189 19.91 -12.21 -14.97
CA GLY A 189 18.73 -12.95 -15.47
C GLY A 189 17.42 -12.73 -14.70
N HIS A 190 17.37 -13.04 -13.40
CA HIS A 190 16.16 -12.88 -12.56
C HIS A 190 16.41 -11.98 -11.33
N PRO A 191 16.63 -10.68 -11.53
CA PRO A 191 17.13 -9.79 -10.49
C PRO A 191 16.07 -9.29 -9.51
N LYS A 192 14.77 -9.41 -9.80
CA LYS A 192 13.68 -8.74 -9.05
C LYS A 192 13.77 -8.96 -7.54
N LYS A 193 14.01 -10.21 -7.10
CA LYS A 193 14.15 -10.53 -5.67
C LYS A 193 15.47 -10.01 -5.07
N LYS A 194 16.55 -10.04 -5.85
CA LYS A 194 17.89 -9.63 -5.41
C LYS A 194 17.99 -8.10 -5.30
N VAL A 195 17.46 -7.38 -6.28
CA VAL A 195 17.39 -5.90 -6.28
C VAL A 195 16.59 -5.39 -5.09
N ARG A 196 15.43 -6.02 -4.83
CA ARG A 196 14.62 -5.70 -3.66
C ARG A 196 15.38 -5.94 -2.35
N PHE A 197 16.08 -7.07 -2.24
CA PHE A 197 16.86 -7.39 -1.05
C PHE A 197 17.97 -6.36 -0.78
N VAL A 198 18.71 -5.91 -1.82
CA VAL A 198 19.75 -4.89 -1.65
C VAL A 198 19.17 -3.56 -1.21
N LEU A 199 18.04 -3.13 -1.79
CA LEU A 199 17.37 -1.89 -1.40
C LEU A 199 16.84 -1.94 0.05
N ASP A 200 16.24 -3.07 0.43
CA ASP A 200 15.75 -3.30 1.80
C ASP A 200 16.92 -3.32 2.80
N ALA A 201 18.08 -3.88 2.43
CA ALA A 201 19.28 -3.90 3.26
C ALA A 201 19.88 -2.48 3.44
N ILE A 202 19.99 -1.69 2.36
CA ILE A 202 20.44 -0.29 2.43
C ILE A 202 19.53 0.52 3.37
N TYR A 203 18.22 0.37 3.21
CA TYR A 203 17.24 1.08 4.04
C TYR A 203 17.35 0.70 5.52
N SER A 204 17.41 -0.60 5.80
CA SER A 204 17.49 -1.11 7.17
C SER A 204 18.80 -0.69 7.85
N HIS A 205 19.92 -0.69 7.12
CA HIS A 205 21.21 -0.20 7.62
C HIS A 205 21.19 1.32 7.85
N PHE A 206 20.53 2.10 7.00
CA PHE A 206 20.32 3.55 7.21
C PHE A 206 19.47 3.86 8.45
N MET A 207 18.44 3.04 8.71
CA MET A 207 17.56 3.19 9.87
C MET A 207 18.15 2.62 11.19
N GLY A 208 19.33 1.99 11.14
CA GLY A 208 19.98 1.36 12.29
C GLY A 208 19.31 0.05 12.75
N GLU A 209 18.61 -0.64 11.85
CA GLU A 209 17.89 -1.88 12.13
C GLU A 209 18.71 -3.16 11.86
N ILE A 210 19.97 -3.03 11.44
CA ILE A 210 20.93 -4.12 11.16
C ILE A 210 22.20 -3.92 11.97
#